data_AF-A0A914MBB7-F1
#
_entry.id   AF-A0A914MBB7-F1
#
_cell.length_a   1.000
_cell.length_b   1.000
_cell.length_c   1.000
_cell.angle_alpha   90.00
_cell.angle_beta   90.00
_cell.angle_gamma   90.00
#
_symmetry.space_group_name_H-M   'P 1'
#
loop_
_entity.id
_entity.type
_entity.pdbx_description
1 polymer ?
#
loop_
_entity_poly.entity_id
_entity_poly.type
_entity_poly.pdbx_seq_one_letter_code
_entity_poly.pdbx_strand_id
1 'polypeptide(L)'
;MRPFGKQRRKTKLQKTQLKYKRLFNDAVSGSRFLKKGANVDVECKICKQTIKSKLLSHIYTHLPHTKLYKCTICNQSSNDRSIVDTHMKNIHGDQVCTYDNRWRYMGIIKDCIRTCFPSRYIDREQITIGEVIELKRKHFEAVFAIEREKLRLIRARGITPNRDKKVHFDDEIKSVA
;
A
#
# COMPACT_ATOMS: atom_id res chain seq x y z
N MET A 1 13.29 22.38 25.85
CA MET A 1 12.16 21.45 25.64
C MET A 1 11.46 21.78 24.31
N ARG A 2 11.39 20.85 23.35
CA ARG A 2 10.60 21.08 22.11
C ARG A 2 9.12 21.05 22.48
N PRO A 3 8.29 22.05 22.10
CA PRO A 3 6.88 22.00 22.42
C PRO A 3 6.25 20.81 21.71
N PHE A 4 5.51 19.97 22.45
CA PHE A 4 4.77 18.85 21.89
C PHE A 4 3.88 19.34 20.75
N GLY A 5 4.24 18.92 19.55
CA GLY A 5 3.92 19.63 18.31
C GLY A 5 2.46 19.55 17.92
N LYS A 6 1.88 20.71 17.61
CA LYS A 6 0.60 20.82 16.89
C LYS A 6 0.72 20.04 15.57
N GLN A 7 0.07 18.88 15.46
CA GLN A 7 0.06 18.11 14.22
C GLN A 7 -0.50 19.00 13.09
N ARG A 8 0.29 19.24 12.04
CA ARG A 8 -0.15 20.03 10.88
C ARG A 8 -1.38 19.38 10.25
N ARG A 9 -2.44 20.16 10.02
CA ARG A 9 -3.65 19.68 9.33
C ARG A 9 -3.28 19.18 7.93
N LYS A 10 -3.68 17.93 7.62
CA LYS A 10 -3.43 17.31 6.31
C LYS A 10 -4.21 18.01 5.20
N THR A 11 -3.56 18.23 4.06
CA THR A 11 -4.19 18.85 2.87
C THR A 11 -5.22 17.91 2.22
N LYS A 12 -6.09 18.46 1.36
CA LYS A 12 -7.05 17.66 0.58
C LYS A 12 -6.36 16.57 -0.25
N LEU A 13 -5.21 16.90 -0.85
CA LEU A 13 -4.37 15.95 -1.60
C LEU A 13 -3.86 14.81 -0.70
N GLN A 14 -3.26 15.14 0.45
CA GLN A 14 -2.74 14.15 1.39
C GLN A 14 -3.85 13.22 1.93
N LYS A 15 -5.04 13.76 2.22
CA LYS A 15 -6.21 12.95 2.62
C LYS A 15 -6.63 11.97 1.52
N THR A 16 -6.63 12.43 0.27
CA THR A 16 -6.99 11.62 -0.92
C THR A 16 -5.97 10.50 -1.16
N GLN A 17 -4.68 10.82 -1.09
CA GLN A 17 -3.58 9.85 -1.15
C GLN A 17 -3.70 8.78 -0.06
N LEU A 18 -3.98 9.18 1.19
CA LEU A 18 -4.18 8.23 2.29
C LEU A 18 -5.43 7.34 2.11
N LYS A 19 -6.53 7.90 1.58
CA LYS A 19 -7.74 7.14 1.28
C LYS A 19 -7.45 6.06 0.24
N TYR A 20 -6.80 6.42 -0.87
CA TYR A 20 -6.39 5.46 -1.88
C TYR A 20 -5.44 4.39 -1.31
N LYS A 21 -4.39 4.80 -0.59
CA LYS A 21 -3.44 3.85 0.04
C LYS A 21 -4.16 2.83 0.93
N ARG A 22 -5.20 3.23 1.68
CA ARG A 22 -6.02 2.29 2.49
C ARG A 22 -6.81 1.33 1.61
N LEU A 23 -7.55 1.85 0.62
CA LEU A 23 -8.36 1.02 -0.29
C LEU A 23 -7.50 0.04 -1.08
N PHE A 24 -6.38 0.51 -1.62
CA PHE A 24 -5.42 -0.32 -2.35
C PHE A 24 -4.84 -1.42 -1.46
N ASN A 25 -4.37 -1.06 -0.25
CA ASN A 25 -3.90 -2.06 0.71
C ASN A 25 -4.99 -3.09 1.05
N ASP A 26 -6.23 -2.65 1.30
CA ASP A 26 -7.32 -3.58 1.61
C ASP A 26 -7.63 -4.54 0.46
N ALA A 27 -7.48 -4.07 -0.78
CA ALA A 27 -7.67 -4.86 -1.98
C ALA A 27 -6.55 -5.90 -2.20
N VAL A 28 -5.28 -5.51 -2.04
CA VAL A 28 -4.14 -6.34 -2.47
C VAL A 28 -3.38 -7.05 -1.34
N SER A 29 -3.71 -6.80 -0.08
CA SER A 29 -3.01 -7.41 1.07
C SER A 29 -3.60 -8.74 1.56
N GLY A 30 -4.73 -9.18 1.02
CA GLY A 30 -5.46 -10.34 1.54
C GLY A 30 -6.32 -10.04 2.78
N SER A 31 -6.38 -8.79 3.26
CA SER A 31 -7.24 -8.41 4.40
C SER A 31 -8.71 -8.72 4.16
N ARG A 32 -9.14 -8.77 2.89
CA ARG A 32 -10.51 -9.13 2.50
C ARG A 32 -10.90 -10.58 2.85
N PHE A 33 -9.93 -11.48 3.01
CA PHE A 33 -10.16 -12.88 3.38
C PHE A 33 -10.13 -13.10 4.90
N LEU A 34 -9.99 -12.03 5.68
CA LEU A 34 -9.99 -12.07 7.13
C LEU A 34 -11.21 -11.32 7.69
N LYS A 35 -11.89 -11.92 8.66
CA LYS A 35 -13.00 -11.28 9.36
C LYS A 35 -12.55 -9.97 10.03
N LYS A 36 -13.26 -8.87 9.77
CA LYS A 36 -13.05 -7.58 10.46
C LYS A 36 -13.71 -7.67 11.84
N GLY A 37 -13.00 -7.27 12.88
CA GLY A 37 -13.56 -7.16 14.24
C GLY A 37 -12.97 -8.14 15.26
N ALA A 38 -12.84 -7.60 16.47
CA ALA A 38 -12.26 -8.11 17.72
C ALA A 38 -10.72 -8.23 17.74
N ASN A 39 -10.07 -7.47 18.64
CA ASN A 39 -8.69 -7.71 19.12
C ASN A 39 -8.70 -9.00 19.95
N VAL A 40 -8.94 -10.11 19.26
CA VAL A 40 -8.93 -11.44 19.85
C VAL A 40 -7.64 -12.09 19.42
N ASP A 41 -6.95 -12.64 20.40
CA ASP A 41 -5.75 -13.42 20.19
C ASP A 41 -6.11 -14.66 19.35
N VAL A 42 -5.48 -14.79 18.18
CA VAL A 42 -5.73 -15.90 17.25
C VAL A 42 -4.48 -16.77 17.15
N GLU A 43 -4.63 -18.05 17.45
CA GLU A 43 -3.57 -19.05 17.25
C GLU A 43 -3.45 -19.42 15.76
N CYS A 44 -2.24 -19.37 15.20
CA CYS A 44 -1.99 -19.95 13.88
C CYS A 44 -1.96 -21.47 13.95
N LYS A 45 -2.74 -22.14 13.12
CA LYS A 45 -2.82 -23.62 13.12
C LYS A 45 -1.56 -24.31 12.61
N ILE A 46 -0.72 -23.61 11.84
CA ILE A 46 0.54 -24.11 11.28
C ILE A 46 1.66 -24.11 12.32
N CYS A 47 1.99 -22.95 12.90
CA CYS A 47 3.13 -22.82 13.83
C CYS A 47 2.76 -22.67 15.31
N LYS A 48 1.46 -22.74 15.65
CA LYS A 48 0.91 -22.63 17.01
C LYS A 48 1.22 -21.31 17.74
N GLN A 49 1.69 -20.30 17.03
CA GLN A 49 1.91 -18.98 17.61
C GLN A 49 0.59 -18.23 17.80
N THR A 50 0.43 -17.62 18.96
CA THR A 50 -0.70 -16.75 19.29
C THR A 50 -0.44 -15.33 18.79
N ILE A 51 -1.26 -14.87 17.86
CA ILE A 51 -1.11 -13.57 17.18
C ILE A 51 -2.22 -12.63 17.65
N LYS A 52 -1.84 -11.56 18.36
CA LYS A 52 -2.77 -10.57 18.91
C LYS A 52 -3.21 -9.52 17.90
N SER A 53 -2.33 -9.18 16.96
CA SER A 53 -2.56 -8.17 15.92
C SER A 53 -1.73 -8.47 14.68
N LYS A 54 -2.02 -7.80 13.55
CA LYS A 54 -1.27 -7.92 12.29
C LYS A 54 -1.21 -9.35 11.72
N LEU A 55 -2.34 -10.06 11.73
CA LEU A 55 -2.46 -11.43 11.15
C LEU A 55 -1.82 -11.55 9.76
N LEU A 56 -1.98 -10.56 8.88
CA LEU A 56 -1.37 -10.58 7.55
C LEU A 56 0.17 -10.57 7.57
N SER A 57 0.78 -9.81 8.48
CA SER A 57 2.23 -9.79 8.62
C SER A 57 2.75 -11.16 9.05
N HIS A 58 1.99 -11.85 9.89
CA HIS A 58 2.28 -13.23 10.27
C HIS A 58 2.11 -14.19 9.08
N ILE A 59 1.05 -14.05 8.26
CA ILE A 59 0.89 -14.87 7.06
C ILE A 59 2.11 -14.79 6.14
N TYR A 60 2.70 -13.60 5.98
CA TYR A 60 3.87 -13.43 5.13
C TYR A 60 5.13 -14.14 5.64
N THR A 61 5.20 -14.52 6.93
CA THR A 61 6.33 -15.32 7.44
C THR A 61 6.28 -16.77 6.97
N HIS A 62 5.09 -17.27 6.64
CA HIS A 62 4.90 -18.61 6.04
C HIS A 62 5.17 -18.63 4.54
N LEU A 63 5.45 -17.47 3.93
CA LEU A 63 5.66 -17.31 2.50
C LEU A 63 7.10 -16.85 2.15
N PRO A 64 8.17 -17.44 2.72
CA PRO A 64 9.54 -16.88 2.66
C PRO A 64 10.11 -16.71 1.25
N HIS A 65 9.66 -17.50 0.27
CA HIS A 65 10.10 -17.41 -1.12
C HIS A 65 9.29 -16.43 -1.96
N THR A 66 8.13 -16.00 -1.46
CA THR A 66 7.41 -14.90 -2.09
C THR A 66 8.24 -13.64 -1.89
N LYS A 67 8.33 -12.79 -2.91
CA LYS A 67 9.09 -11.53 -2.88
C LYS A 67 8.07 -10.40 -2.90
N LEU A 68 7.30 -10.29 -1.81
CA LEU A 68 6.09 -9.46 -1.78
C LEU A 68 6.38 -7.96 -1.96
N TYR A 69 7.55 -7.51 -1.49
CA TYR A 69 8.03 -6.16 -1.71
C TYR A 69 9.41 -6.21 -2.37
N LYS A 70 9.60 -5.39 -3.41
CA LYS A 70 10.86 -5.31 -4.15
C LYS A 70 11.37 -3.88 -4.21
N CYS A 71 12.68 -3.74 -4.17
CA CYS A 71 13.36 -2.51 -4.55
C CYS A 71 13.14 -2.27 -6.06
N THR A 72 12.92 -1.02 -6.46
CA THR A 72 12.80 -0.66 -7.88
C THR A 72 14.14 -0.36 -8.54
N ILE A 73 15.22 -0.22 -7.76
CA ILE A 73 16.55 0.17 -8.23
C ILE A 73 17.50 -1.03 -8.29
N CYS A 74 17.37 -1.98 -7.37
CA CYS A 74 18.17 -3.19 -7.33
C CYS A 74 17.30 -4.44 -7.08
N ASN A 75 17.91 -5.61 -7.10
CA ASN A 75 17.21 -6.89 -6.96
C ASN A 75 16.85 -7.28 -5.51
N GLN A 76 17.03 -6.36 -4.55
CA GLN A 76 16.69 -6.62 -3.15
C GLN A 76 15.18 -6.75 -2.95
N SER A 77 14.75 -7.76 -2.20
CA SER A 77 13.34 -8.02 -1.93
C SER A 77 13.12 -8.58 -0.53
N SER A 78 11.95 -8.34 0.04
CA SER A 78 11.54 -8.89 1.34
C SER A 78 10.02 -9.05 1.41
N ASN A 79 9.57 -9.85 2.36
CA ASN A 79 8.16 -9.98 2.72
C ASN A 79 7.69 -8.97 3.78
N ASP A 80 8.64 -8.27 4.39
CA ASP A 80 8.36 -7.11 5.20
C ASP A 80 8.69 -5.83 4.43
N ARG A 81 7.68 -4.98 4.28
CA ARG A 81 7.80 -3.67 3.64
C ARG A 81 8.84 -2.80 4.35
N SER A 82 8.91 -2.88 5.68
CA SER A 82 9.80 -2.05 6.49
C SER A 82 11.27 -2.30 6.16
N ILE A 83 11.61 -3.55 5.83
CA ILE A 83 12.96 -3.95 5.43
C ILE A 83 13.33 -3.30 4.09
N VAL A 84 12.45 -3.35 3.09
CA VAL A 84 12.70 -2.71 1.79
C VAL A 84 12.72 -1.18 1.93
N ASP A 85 11.77 -0.58 2.67
CA ASP A 85 11.73 0.87 2.89
C ASP A 85 13.02 1.37 3.60
N THR A 86 13.59 0.58 4.51
CA THR A 86 14.87 0.89 5.19
C THR A 86 16.06 0.74 4.24
N HIS A 87 16.07 -0.34 3.45
CA HIS A 87 17.06 -0.55 2.40
C HIS A 87 17.07 0.61 1.39
N MET A 88 15.91 1.09 0.94
CA MET A 88 15.83 2.25 0.03
C MET A 88 16.52 3.47 0.63
N LYS A 89 16.20 3.79 1.89
CA LYS A 89 16.78 4.96 2.58
C LYS A 89 18.30 4.87 2.73
N ASN A 90 18.81 3.70 3.12
CA ASN A 90 20.21 3.54 3.46
C ASN A 90 21.11 3.37 2.22
N ILE A 91 20.59 2.76 1.15
CA ILE A 91 21.39 2.40 -0.04
C ILE A 91 21.13 3.35 -1.21
N HIS A 92 19.89 3.85 -1.35
CA HIS A 92 19.46 4.67 -2.49
C HIS A 92 19.02 6.10 -2.11
N GLY A 93 19.05 6.45 -0.82
CA GLY A 93 18.67 7.76 -0.31
C GLY A 93 17.15 7.93 -0.12
N ASP A 94 16.70 9.18 0.01
CA ASP A 94 15.36 9.51 0.53
C ASP A 94 14.18 9.24 -0.43
N GLN A 95 14.43 8.62 -1.59
CA GLN A 95 13.36 8.16 -2.49
C GLN A 95 12.84 6.78 -2.07
N VAL A 96 11.64 6.76 -1.47
CA VAL A 96 10.92 5.53 -1.15
C VAL A 96 10.05 5.12 -2.33
N CYS A 97 10.59 4.27 -3.21
CA CYS A 97 9.81 3.57 -4.24
C CYS A 97 9.91 2.06 -4.00
N THR A 98 8.95 1.51 -3.26
CA THR A 98 8.85 0.05 -3.05
C THR A 98 7.77 -0.53 -3.94
N TYR A 99 8.15 -1.51 -4.75
CA TYR A 99 7.23 -2.18 -5.65
C TYR A 99 6.45 -3.28 -4.92
N ASP A 100 5.13 -3.14 -4.91
CA ASP A 100 4.21 -4.02 -4.22
C ASP A 100 3.75 -5.17 -5.13
N ASN A 101 4.23 -6.37 -4.86
CA ASN A 101 3.93 -7.59 -5.62
C ASN A 101 2.85 -8.45 -4.98
N ARG A 102 2.18 -8.00 -3.92
CA ARG A 102 1.25 -8.86 -3.17
C ARG A 102 0.11 -9.42 -4.03
N TRP A 103 -0.39 -8.63 -4.98
CA TRP A 103 -1.44 -9.06 -5.90
C TRP A 103 -1.04 -10.29 -6.74
N ARG A 104 0.23 -10.37 -7.20
CA ARG A 104 0.74 -11.54 -7.94
C ARG A 104 0.68 -12.84 -7.14
N TYR A 105 0.84 -12.74 -5.81
CA TYR A 105 0.83 -13.89 -4.91
C TYR A 105 -0.52 -14.04 -4.19
N MET A 106 -1.59 -13.40 -4.68
CA MET A 106 -2.88 -13.35 -3.99
C MET A 106 -3.49 -14.74 -3.75
N GLY A 107 -3.35 -15.66 -4.71
CA GLY A 107 -3.81 -17.04 -4.53
C GLY A 107 -3.11 -17.75 -3.37
N ILE A 108 -1.77 -17.69 -3.36
CA ILE A 108 -0.95 -18.28 -2.29
C ILE A 108 -1.26 -17.63 -0.93
N ILE A 109 -1.44 -16.30 -0.90
CA ILE A 109 -1.84 -15.57 0.32
C ILE A 109 -3.22 -16.04 0.80
N LYS A 110 -4.20 -16.18 -0.10
CA LYS A 110 -5.55 -16.67 0.21
C LYS A 110 -5.50 -18.07 0.84
N ASP A 111 -4.75 -18.99 0.22
CA ASP A 111 -4.59 -20.35 0.74
C ASP A 111 -3.88 -20.38 2.10
N CYS A 112 -2.83 -19.59 2.27
CA CYS A 112 -2.13 -19.50 3.54
C CYS A 112 -3.01 -18.92 4.66
N ILE A 113 -3.87 -17.94 4.36
CA ILE A 113 -4.85 -17.42 5.33
C ILE A 113 -5.84 -18.52 5.71
N ARG A 114 -6.35 -19.27 4.73
CA ARG A 114 -7.30 -20.37 4.93
C ARG A 114 -6.74 -21.45 5.85
N THR A 115 -5.47 -21.83 5.68
CA THR A 115 -4.84 -22.89 6.48
C THR A 115 -4.32 -22.40 7.83
N CYS A 116 -3.77 -21.18 7.93
CA CYS A 116 -3.25 -20.66 9.20
C CYS A 116 -4.36 -20.16 10.14
N PHE A 117 -5.39 -19.50 9.61
CA PHE A 117 -6.50 -18.95 10.41
C PHE A 117 -7.90 -19.38 9.91
N PRO A 118 -8.24 -20.68 9.91
CA PRO A 118 -9.53 -21.17 9.40
C PRO A 118 -10.75 -20.50 10.07
N SER A 119 -10.68 -20.23 11.37
CA SER A 119 -11.76 -19.59 12.15
C SER A 119 -12.00 -18.12 11.79
N ARG A 120 -11.03 -17.48 11.13
CA ARG A 120 -11.08 -16.06 10.73
C ARG A 120 -11.20 -15.89 9.21
N TYR A 121 -11.02 -16.98 8.46
CA TYR A 121 -11.06 -16.98 7.01
C TYR A 121 -12.46 -16.67 6.50
N ILE A 122 -12.54 -15.80 5.50
CA ILE A 122 -13.75 -15.52 4.74
C ILE A 122 -13.46 -15.90 3.30
N ASP A 123 -14.24 -16.84 2.78
CA ASP A 123 -14.16 -17.15 1.37
C ASP A 123 -14.76 -16.01 0.54
N ARG A 124 -13.89 -15.29 -0.15
CA ARG A 124 -14.24 -14.24 -1.10
C ARG A 124 -13.43 -14.45 -2.37
N GLU A 125 -13.94 -13.92 -3.46
CA GLU A 125 -13.24 -13.90 -4.74
C GLU A 125 -11.99 -12.99 -4.69
N GLN A 126 -11.03 -13.29 -5.55
CA GLN A 126 -9.84 -12.46 -5.73
C GLN A 126 -10.21 -11.17 -6.47
N ILE A 127 -9.47 -10.09 -6.22
CA ILE A 127 -9.65 -8.87 -6.99
C ILE A 127 -9.11 -9.07 -8.41
N THR A 128 -9.91 -8.73 -9.40
CA THR A 128 -9.54 -8.83 -10.81
C THR A 128 -8.55 -7.75 -11.22
N ILE A 129 -7.83 -7.97 -12.32
CA ILE A 129 -6.94 -6.96 -12.91
C ILE A 129 -7.73 -5.67 -13.24
N GLY A 130 -8.93 -5.83 -13.80
CA GLY A 130 -9.80 -4.71 -14.16
C GLY A 130 -10.17 -3.84 -12.95
N GLU A 131 -10.54 -4.45 -11.83
CA GLU A 131 -10.83 -3.72 -10.58
C GLU A 131 -9.61 -2.97 -10.03
N VAL A 132 -8.40 -3.53 -10.16
CA VAL A 132 -7.16 -2.85 -9.73
C VAL A 132 -6.85 -1.65 -10.63
N ILE A 133 -6.99 -1.81 -11.96
CA ILE A 133 -6.80 -0.71 -12.92
C ILE A 133 -7.81 0.40 -12.65
N GLU A 134 -9.07 0.04 -12.44
CA GLU A 134 -10.14 0.99 -12.15
C GLU A 134 -9.90 1.76 -10.83
N LEU A 135 -9.40 1.08 -9.80
CA LEU A 135 -9.02 1.71 -8.54
C LEU A 135 -7.88 2.73 -8.73
N LYS A 136 -6.87 2.40 -9.52
CA LYS A 136 -5.77 3.32 -9.90
C LYS A 136 -6.29 4.52 -10.69
N ARG A 137 -7.16 4.29 -11.67
CA ARG A 137 -7.79 5.34 -12.50
C ARG A 137 -8.55 6.36 -11.63
N LYS A 138 -9.44 5.88 -10.75
CA LYS A 138 -10.20 6.75 -9.82
C LYS A 138 -9.30 7.56 -8.91
N HIS A 139 -8.18 6.99 -8.46
CA HIS A 139 -7.22 7.72 -7.64
C HIS A 139 -6.58 8.87 -8.42
N PHE A 140 -6.11 8.58 -9.63
CA PHE A 140 -5.49 9.57 -10.51
C PHE A 140 -6.46 10.71 -10.80
N GLU A 141 -7.69 10.42 -11.23
CA GLU A 141 -8.71 11.44 -11.50
C GLU A 141 -8.98 12.35 -10.29
N ALA A 142 -9.07 11.77 -9.09
CA ALA A 142 -9.25 12.53 -7.86
C ALA A 142 -8.06 13.45 -7.54
N VAL A 143 -6.82 12.98 -7.76
CA VAL A 143 -5.61 13.78 -7.58
C VAL A 143 -5.57 14.93 -8.58
N PHE A 144 -5.80 14.64 -9.87
CA PHE A 144 -5.80 15.64 -10.94
C PHE A 144 -6.87 16.71 -10.72
N ALA A 145 -8.07 16.35 -10.26
CA ALA A 145 -9.11 17.31 -9.93
C ALA A 145 -8.68 18.28 -8.81
N ILE A 146 -7.98 17.78 -7.78
CA ILE A 146 -7.49 18.62 -6.67
C ILE A 146 -6.39 19.58 -7.14
N GLU A 147 -5.45 19.09 -7.97
CA GLU A 147 -4.36 19.92 -8.47
C GLU A 147 -4.86 20.99 -9.44
N ARG A 148 -5.81 20.64 -10.32
CA ARG A 148 -6.48 21.60 -11.21
C ARG A 148 -7.17 22.72 -10.42
N GLU A 149 -7.89 22.36 -9.37
CA GLU A 149 -8.55 23.34 -8.50
C GLU A 149 -7.53 24.24 -7.77
N LYS A 150 -6.43 23.65 -7.30
CA LYS A 150 -5.33 24.42 -6.69
C LYS A 150 -4.73 25.42 -7.67
N LEU A 151 -4.52 25.04 -8.93
CA LEU A 151 -4.02 25.93 -9.99
C LEU A 151 -5.01 27.06 -10.30
N ARG A 152 -6.32 26.77 -10.35
CA ARG A 152 -7.37 27.79 -10.52
C ARG A 152 -7.32 28.84 -9.42
N LEU A 153 -7.23 28.41 -8.16
CA LEU A 153 -7.13 29.31 -7.01
C LEU A 153 -5.83 30.15 -7.00
N ILE A 154 -4.72 29.59 -7.47
CA ILE A 154 -3.44 30.31 -7.62
C ILE A 154 -3.58 31.41 -8.69
N ARG A 155 -4.16 31.08 -9.85
CA ARG A 155 -4.41 32.03 -10.94
C ARG A 155 -5.38 33.14 -10.52
N ALA A 156 -6.44 32.82 -9.79
CA ALA A 156 -7.39 33.80 -9.26
C ALA A 156 -6.75 34.81 -8.28
N ARG A 157 -5.60 34.47 -7.69
CA ARG A 157 -4.82 35.35 -6.80
C ARG A 157 -3.75 36.16 -7.53
N GLY A 158 -3.68 36.09 -8.87
CA GLY A 158 -2.66 36.78 -9.66
C GLY A 158 -1.25 36.22 -9.51
N ILE A 159 -1.08 35.04 -8.90
CA ILE A 159 0.22 34.40 -8.69
C ILE A 159 0.52 33.52 -9.91
N THR A 160 1.63 33.75 -10.61
CA THR A 160 2.09 32.85 -11.68
C THR A 160 2.71 31.58 -11.08
N PRO A 161 2.20 30.38 -11.40
CA PRO A 161 2.78 29.15 -10.87
C PRO A 161 4.13 28.85 -11.53
N ASN A 162 5.15 28.56 -10.71
CA ASN A 162 6.47 28.11 -11.14
C ASN A 162 6.38 26.77 -11.92
N ARG A 163 7.03 26.70 -13.10
CA ARG A 163 6.92 25.61 -14.09
C ARG A 163 7.70 24.33 -13.74
N ASP A 164 8.51 24.32 -12.68
CA ASP A 164 9.50 23.25 -12.43
C ASP A 164 9.01 22.05 -11.59
N LYS A 165 7.78 21.59 -11.77
CA LYS A 165 7.33 20.29 -11.22
C LYS A 165 6.63 19.46 -12.27
N LYS A 166 7.43 18.90 -13.20
CA LYS A 166 7.01 17.74 -13.99
C LYS A 166 6.76 16.58 -13.03
N VAL A 167 5.49 16.26 -12.80
CA VAL A 167 5.09 14.99 -12.20
C VAL A 167 5.41 13.92 -13.23
N HIS A 168 6.41 13.09 -12.96
CA HIS A 168 6.79 11.97 -13.82
C HIS A 168 5.59 11.03 -13.97
N PHE A 169 5.02 11.01 -15.18
CA PHE A 169 3.82 10.25 -15.56
C PHE A 169 4.18 8.85 -16.11
N ASP A 170 5.45 8.59 -16.44
CA ASP A 170 5.79 7.47 -17.35
C ASP A 170 6.45 6.24 -16.72
N ASP A 171 6.80 6.24 -15.42
CA ASP A 171 7.57 5.13 -14.84
C ASP A 171 6.71 4.04 -14.14
N GLU A 172 5.42 4.26 -13.88
CA GLU A 172 4.52 3.20 -13.39
C GLU A 172 3.83 2.41 -14.52
N ILE A 173 3.79 2.94 -15.75
CA ILE A 173 3.16 2.28 -16.91
C ILE A 173 4.06 1.18 -17.51
N LYS A 174 5.39 1.25 -17.30
CA LYS A 174 6.33 0.19 -17.72
C LYS A 174 6.24 -1.10 -16.88
N SER A 175 5.36 -1.16 -15.88
CA SER A 175 5.15 -2.37 -15.05
C SER A 175 3.97 -3.26 -15.49
N VAL A 176 3.36 -2.95 -16.64
CA VAL A 176 2.21 -3.69 -17.20
C VAL A 176 2.58 -4.44 -18.51
N ALA A 177 3.86 -4.50 -18.87
CA ALA A 177 4.37 -5.37 -19.93
C ALA A 177 5.30 -6.44 -19.35
#